data_AF-A0A8H9LQD8-F1
#
_entry.id   AF-A0A8H9LQD8-F1
#
_cell.length_a   1.000
_cell.length_b   1.000
_cell.length_c   1.000
_cell.angle_alpha   90.00
_cell.angle_beta   90.00
_cell.angle_gamma   90.00
#
_symmetry.space_group_name_H-M   'P 1'
#
loop_
_entity.id
_entity.type
_entity.pdbx_description
1 polymer ?
#
loop_
_entity_poly.entity_id
_entity_poly.type
_entity_poly.pdbx_seq_one_letter_code
_entity_poly.pdbx_strand_id
1 'polypeptide(L)'
;MREAWVCPWCYAWTELGAHPGLVGRSWYEPVHMRWERTDAAEPPAGVSHAYGHFGATLCGMQQEGVVPSPYPWGPDWDDACPECREAAIVIDGRWPVDVRGEKRKRLRPTPPPGADWPLF
;
A
#
# COMPACT_ATOMS: atom_id res chain seq x y z
N MET A 1 -0.56 19.04 8.87
CA MET A 1 0.24 17.80 8.97
C MET A 1 -0.55 16.72 8.27
N ARG A 2 0.04 16.01 7.30
CA ARG A 2 -0.56 14.83 6.68
C ARG A 2 -0.06 13.62 7.46
N GLU A 3 -0.95 12.83 8.01
CA GLU A 3 -0.63 11.61 8.75
C GLU A 3 -1.05 10.42 7.89
N ALA A 4 -0.25 9.35 7.85
CA ALA A 4 -0.60 8.13 7.13
C ALA A 4 -0.87 7.01 8.15
N TRP A 5 -2.02 6.37 8.05
CA TRP A 5 -2.39 5.24 8.88
C TRP A 5 -2.42 3.99 8.01
N VAL A 6 -1.86 2.89 8.49
CA VAL A 6 -1.87 1.61 7.77
C VAL A 6 -2.46 0.53 8.65
N CYS A 7 -3.25 -0.36 8.07
CA CYS A 7 -3.68 -1.57 8.72
C CYS A 7 -2.58 -2.62 8.56
N PRO A 8 -1.91 -3.07 9.63
CA PRO A 8 -0.85 -4.08 9.52
C PRO A 8 -1.37 -5.46 9.08
N TRP A 9 -2.70 -5.69 9.13
CA TRP A 9 -3.31 -6.94 8.72
C TRP A 9 -3.58 -7.01 7.21
N CYS A 10 -4.17 -5.98 6.60
CA CYS A 10 -4.50 -5.98 5.16
C CYS A 10 -3.67 -5.00 4.31
N TYR A 11 -2.77 -4.23 4.94
CA TYR A 11 -1.95 -3.19 4.30
C TYR A 11 -2.77 -2.13 3.56
N ALA A 12 -4.04 -1.96 3.95
CA ALA A 12 -4.82 -0.78 3.55
C ALA A 12 -4.25 0.44 4.27
N TRP A 13 -4.04 1.53 3.54
CA TRP A 13 -3.60 2.80 4.10
C TRP A 13 -4.62 3.92 3.90
N THR A 14 -4.51 4.96 4.71
CA THR A 14 -5.30 6.19 4.59
C THR A 14 -4.45 7.39 4.99
N GLU A 15 -4.71 8.54 4.38
CA GLU A 15 -4.13 9.82 4.78
C GLU A 15 -5.14 10.60 5.62
N LEU A 16 -4.75 10.95 6.84
CA LEU A 16 -5.44 11.92 7.68
C LEU A 16 -4.91 13.33 7.37
N GLY A 17 -5.80 14.30 7.27
CA GLY A 17 -5.42 15.73 7.25
C GLY A 17 -5.48 16.43 5.90
N ALA A 18 -6.12 15.85 4.87
CA ALA A 18 -6.60 16.65 3.75
C ALA A 18 -7.75 17.59 4.20
N HIS A 19 -8.68 17.09 5.04
CA HIS A 19 -9.70 17.85 5.77
C HIS A 19 -10.11 17.10 7.05
N PRO A 20 -10.48 17.80 8.15
CA PRO A 20 -10.94 17.17 9.40
C PRO A 20 -12.28 16.45 9.15
N GLY A 21 -12.22 15.14 8.91
CA GLY A 21 -13.40 14.29 8.65
C GLY A 21 -13.33 13.45 7.37
N LEU A 22 -12.36 13.69 6.48
CA LEU A 22 -12.15 12.86 5.29
C LEU A 22 -11.14 11.74 5.57
N VAL A 23 -11.65 10.54 5.84
CA VAL A 23 -10.85 9.31 5.83
C VAL A 23 -10.82 8.80 4.38
N GLY A 24 -9.68 8.94 3.70
CA GLY A 24 -9.50 8.38 2.36
C GLY A 24 -9.31 6.87 2.42
N ARG A 25 -10.29 6.07 2.03
CA ARG A 25 -10.13 4.61 2.01
C ARG A 25 -9.20 4.19 0.87
N SER A 26 -8.20 3.35 1.15
CA SER A 26 -7.45 2.64 0.11
C SER A 26 -8.40 1.89 -0.80
N TRP A 27 -8.22 2.02 -2.10
CA TRP A 27 -8.87 1.14 -3.06
C TRP A 27 -8.13 -0.21 -3.10
N TYR A 28 -8.83 -1.23 -3.54
CA TYR A 28 -8.18 -2.48 -3.88
C TYR A 28 -7.28 -2.28 -5.10
N GLU A 29 -6.03 -2.75 -4.98
CA GLU A 29 -5.12 -2.91 -6.10
C GLU A 29 -4.74 -4.38 -6.19
N PRO A 30 -4.75 -4.98 -7.39
CA PRO A 30 -4.28 -6.34 -7.58
C PRO A 30 -2.85 -6.51 -7.05
N VAL A 31 -2.53 -7.71 -6.56
CA VAL A 31 -1.22 -8.04 -5.98
C VAL A 31 0.00 -7.58 -6.81
N HIS A 32 -0.10 -7.56 -8.14
CA HIS A 32 1.00 -7.15 -9.04
C HIS A 32 1.11 -5.63 -9.27
N MET A 33 0.15 -4.84 -8.78
CA MET A 33 0.13 -3.38 -8.89
C MET A 33 0.29 -2.67 -7.54
N ARG A 34 0.09 -3.41 -6.44
CA ARG A 34 -0.04 -2.84 -5.10
C ARG A 34 1.29 -2.40 -4.46
N TRP A 35 2.39 -3.01 -4.88
CA TRP A 35 3.65 -2.93 -4.15
C TRP A 35 4.70 -2.17 -4.95
N GLU A 36 5.45 -1.33 -4.26
CA GLU A 36 6.71 -0.78 -4.75
C GLU A 36 7.87 -1.72 -4.42
N ARG A 37 8.90 -1.71 -5.26
CA ARG A 37 10.18 -2.35 -4.92
C ARG A 37 10.84 -1.54 -3.80
N THR A 38 11.50 -2.22 -2.88
CA THR A 38 12.31 -1.59 -1.84
C THR A 38 13.67 -1.19 -2.41
N ASP A 39 14.07 0.05 -2.14
CA ASP A 39 15.48 0.44 -2.20
C ASP A 39 16.03 0.49 -0.76
N ALA A 40 17.26 0.01 -0.58
CA ALA A 40 17.99 0.04 0.69
C ALA A 40 19.47 0.33 0.42
N ALA A 41 20.20 0.85 1.41
CA ALA A 41 21.62 1.17 1.25
C ALA A 41 22.48 -0.07 0.91
N GLU A 42 22.12 -1.21 1.50
CA GLU A 42 22.74 -2.52 1.26
C GLU A 42 21.63 -3.58 1.18
N PRO A 43 20.96 -3.75 0.03
CA PRO A 43 19.97 -4.81 -0.11
C PRO A 43 20.70 -6.16 -0.22
N PRO A 44 20.13 -7.26 0.31
CA PRO A 44 20.63 -8.60 0.02
C PRO A 44 20.75 -8.80 -1.48
N ALA A 45 21.94 -9.20 -1.93
CA ALA A 45 22.22 -9.28 -3.36
C ALA A 45 21.34 -10.32 -4.06
N GLY A 46 20.82 -9.96 -5.23
CA GLY A 46 20.14 -10.88 -6.14
C GLY A 46 18.66 -11.14 -5.83
N VAL A 47 18.06 -10.41 -4.88
CA VAL A 47 16.64 -10.55 -4.54
C VAL A 47 15.96 -9.19 -4.41
N SER A 48 14.79 -9.08 -5.00
CA SER A 48 13.93 -7.91 -5.02
C SER A 48 12.86 -8.02 -3.91
N HIS A 49 12.83 -7.06 -2.99
CA HIS A 49 11.88 -7.02 -1.88
C HIS A 49 10.73 -6.05 -2.14
N ALA A 50 9.51 -6.44 -1.77
CA ALA A 50 8.35 -5.55 -1.72
C ALA A 50 8.45 -4.62 -0.50
N TYR A 51 8.29 -3.32 -0.72
CA TYR A 51 8.12 -2.37 0.37
C TYR A 51 6.76 -2.61 1.03
N GLY A 52 6.77 -2.77 2.34
CA GLY A 52 5.56 -2.94 3.14
C GLY A 52 4.99 -1.58 3.49
N HIS A 53 5.46 -1.00 4.59
CA HIS A 53 5.22 0.38 5.02
C HIS A 53 6.25 0.75 6.10
N PHE A 54 6.39 2.04 6.39
CA PHE A 54 7.16 2.57 7.53
C PHE A 54 8.58 2.00 7.69
N GLY A 55 9.34 1.91 6.59
CA GLY A 55 10.72 1.42 6.64
C GLY A 55 10.86 -0.09 6.82
N ALA A 56 9.82 -0.86 6.48
CA ALA A 56 9.85 -2.31 6.51
C ALA A 56 9.45 -2.91 5.16
N THR A 57 10.08 -4.03 4.80
CA THR A 57 9.64 -4.89 3.69
C THR A 57 8.49 -5.79 4.11
N LEU A 58 7.81 -6.44 3.16
CA LEU A 58 6.77 -7.44 3.48
C LEU A 58 7.30 -8.66 4.24
N CYS A 59 8.57 -9.04 4.04
CA CYS A 59 9.17 -10.15 4.77
C CYS A 59 9.68 -9.76 6.17
N GLY A 60 9.42 -8.52 6.61
CA GLY A 60 9.76 -8.06 7.96
C GLY A 60 11.18 -7.53 8.12
N MET A 61 11.93 -7.36 7.04
CA MET A 61 13.24 -6.70 7.09
C MET A 61 13.08 -5.24 7.45
N GLN A 62 13.82 -4.80 8.47
CA GLN A 62 13.90 -3.41 8.92
C GLN A 62 15.38 -3.05 9.04
N GLN A 63 15.82 -2.08 8.22
CA GLN A 63 17.18 -1.54 8.26
C GLN A 63 17.14 -0.04 7.95
N GLU A 64 18.20 0.69 8.31
CA GLU A 64 18.31 2.09 7.92
C GLU A 64 18.27 2.24 6.39
N GLY A 65 17.49 3.20 5.91
CA GLY A 65 17.37 3.50 4.49
C GLY A 65 16.40 2.62 3.70
N VAL A 66 15.59 1.77 4.32
CA VAL A 66 14.48 1.08 3.64
C VAL A 66 13.44 2.11 3.22
N VAL A 67 13.32 2.32 1.92
CA VAL A 67 12.38 3.26 1.31
C VAL A 67 11.70 2.63 0.09
N PRO A 68 10.48 3.07 -0.26
CA PRO A 68 9.87 2.65 -1.51
C PRO A 68 10.66 3.26 -2.69
N SER A 69 11.01 2.43 -3.66
CA SER A 69 11.51 2.88 -4.96
C SER A 69 10.34 3.41 -5.81
N PRO A 70 10.60 4.22 -6.85
CA PRO A 70 9.56 4.62 -7.80
C PRO A 70 9.11 3.48 -8.75
N TYR A 71 9.74 2.31 -8.67
CA TYR A 71 9.45 1.17 -9.52
C TYR A 71 8.50 0.19 -8.82
N PRO A 72 7.55 -0.41 -9.57
CA PRO A 72 6.66 -1.41 -9.00
C PRO A 72 7.47 -2.65 -8.56
N TRP A 73 6.84 -3.52 -7.79
CA TRP A 73 7.31 -4.84 -7.48
C TRP A 73 6.22 -5.86 -7.79
N GLY A 74 6.60 -6.99 -8.39
CA GLY A 74 5.67 -8.06 -8.74
C GLY A 74 6.02 -9.36 -8.03
N PRO A 75 5.03 -10.10 -7.50
CA PRO A 75 5.29 -11.40 -6.89
C PRO A 75 5.84 -12.40 -7.92
N ASP A 76 5.47 -12.27 -9.20
CA ASP A 76 5.84 -13.22 -10.25
C ASP A 76 7.23 -12.98 -10.87
N TRP A 77 8.00 -12.01 -10.36
CA TRP A 77 9.34 -11.76 -10.87
C TRP A 77 10.30 -12.88 -10.49
N ASP A 78 11.26 -13.18 -11.37
CA ASP A 78 12.27 -14.24 -11.15
C ASP A 78 13.13 -13.96 -9.91
N ASP A 79 13.38 -12.68 -9.62
CA ASP A 79 14.17 -12.23 -8.49
C ASP A 79 13.30 -11.83 -7.27
N ALA A 80 11.99 -12.06 -7.29
CA ALA A 80 11.13 -11.70 -6.15
C ALA A 80 11.49 -12.50 -4.89
N CYS A 81 11.68 -11.82 -3.76
CA CYS A 81 11.85 -12.44 -2.45
C CYS A 81 10.70 -13.42 -2.19
N PRO A 82 10.97 -14.72 -1.94
CA PRO A 82 9.93 -15.73 -1.73
C PRO A 82 8.99 -15.39 -0.57
N GLU A 83 9.53 -14.84 0.52
CA GLU A 83 8.77 -14.44 1.70
C GLU A 83 7.90 -13.22 1.41
N CYS A 84 8.40 -12.23 0.64
CA CYS A 84 7.59 -11.11 0.17
C CYS A 84 6.47 -11.59 -0.76
N ARG A 85 6.73 -12.57 -1.64
CA ARG A 85 5.73 -13.19 -2.52
C ARG A 85 4.62 -13.85 -1.71
N GLU A 86 4.97 -14.69 -0.74
CA GLU A 86 3.99 -15.35 0.10
C GLU A 86 3.16 -14.35 0.90
N ALA A 87 3.82 -13.36 1.53
CA ALA A 87 3.15 -12.30 2.26
C ALA A 87 2.19 -11.51 1.36
N ALA A 88 2.60 -11.14 0.15
CA ALA A 88 1.77 -10.41 -0.82
C ALA A 88 0.51 -11.19 -1.19
N ILE A 89 0.64 -12.51 -1.44
CA ILE A 89 -0.50 -13.39 -1.77
C ILE A 89 -1.45 -13.52 -0.57
N VAL A 90 -0.91 -13.72 0.65
CA VAL A 90 -1.71 -13.81 1.86
C VAL A 90 -2.46 -12.49 2.13
N ILE A 91 -1.80 -11.35 1.93
CA ILE A 91 -2.39 -10.02 2.10
C ILE A 91 -3.49 -9.81 1.05
N ASP A 92 -3.25 -10.10 -0.22
CA ASP A 92 -4.26 -10.03 -1.28
C ASP A 92 -5.49 -10.88 -0.90
N GLY A 93 -5.26 -12.09 -0.39
CA GLY A 93 -6.27 -12.99 0.17
C GLY A 93 -7.17 -12.39 1.25
N ARG A 94 -6.68 -11.41 2.02
CA ARG A 94 -7.43 -10.73 3.10
C ARG A 94 -8.35 -9.63 2.59
N TRP A 95 -8.17 -9.17 1.36
CA TRP A 95 -9.07 -8.17 0.78
C TRP A 95 -10.43 -8.80 0.46
N PRO A 96 -11.55 -8.15 0.83
CA PRO A 96 -12.89 -8.64 0.52
C PRO A 96 -13.06 -8.92 -0.99
N VAL A 97 -13.74 -10.01 -1.35
CA VAL A 97 -13.85 -10.44 -2.76
C VAL A 97 -14.64 -9.45 -3.60
N ASP A 98 -15.66 -8.83 -3.01
CA ASP A 98 -16.52 -7.82 -3.62
C ASP A 98 -15.76 -6.56 -4.04
N VAL A 99 -14.68 -6.20 -3.35
CA VAL A 99 -13.85 -5.04 -3.73
C VAL A 99 -12.83 -5.34 -4.84
N ARG A 100 -12.63 -6.62 -5.23
CA ARG A 100 -11.58 -7.03 -6.20
C ARG A 100 -11.90 -6.74 -7.68
N GLY A 101 -13.00 -6.06 -7.97
CA GLY A 101 -13.41 -5.68 -9.33
C GLY A 101 -14.11 -4.31 -9.42
N GLU A 102 -14.25 -3.60 -8.31
CA GLU A 102 -14.88 -2.29 -8.32
C GLU A 102 -13.93 -1.26 -8.97
N LYS A 103 -14.29 -0.82 -10.19
CA LYS A 103 -13.68 0.33 -10.85
C LYS A 103 -13.53 1.47 -9.85
N ARG A 104 -12.30 1.93 -9.61
CA ARG A 104 -11.80 3.24 -9.12
C ARG A 104 -12.82 4.30 -8.65
N LYS A 105 -13.89 3.92 -7.96
CA LYS A 105 -14.84 4.84 -7.37
C LYS A 105 -14.28 5.08 -5.99
N ARG A 106 -13.49 6.14 -5.85
CA ARG A 106 -13.39 6.81 -4.55
C ARG A 106 -14.84 7.04 -4.13
N LEU A 107 -15.33 6.29 -3.15
CA LEU A 107 -16.54 6.65 -2.43
C LEU A 107 -16.20 7.98 -1.77
N ARG A 108 -16.45 9.08 -2.49
CA ARG A 108 -16.36 10.42 -1.94
C ARG A 108 -17.52 10.50 -0.96
N PRO A 109 -17.26 10.62 0.35
CA PRO A 109 -18.34 10.84 1.29
C PRO A 109 -19.15 12.05 0.80
N THR A 110 -20.47 11.99 0.86
CA THR A 110 -21.28 13.19 0.63
C THR A 110 -20.89 14.21 1.69
N PRO A 111 -20.54 15.46 1.31
CA PRO A 111 -20.27 16.50 2.29
C PRO A 111 -21.48 16.68 3.20
N PRO A 112 -21.30 16.89 4.52
CA PRO A 112 -22.42 17.28 5.38
C PRO A 112 -23.01 18.63 4.92
N PRO A 113 -24.31 18.89 5.17
CA PRO A 113 -24.96 20.13 4.76
C PRO A 113 -24.19 21.36 5.26
N GLY A 114 -23.84 22.28 4.34
CA GLY A 114 -23.09 23.50 4.65
C GLY A 114 -21.56 23.38 4.55
N ALA A 115 -21.03 22.22 4.14
CA ALA A 115 -19.61 22.05 3.93
C ALA A 115 -19.16 22.64 2.58
N ASP A 116 -18.26 23.62 2.62
CA ASP A 116 -17.63 24.24 1.45
C ASP A 116 -16.42 23.40 1.00
N TRP A 117 -16.69 22.23 0.44
CA TRP A 117 -15.63 21.35 -0.10
C TRP A 117 -15.28 21.78 -1.52
N PRO A 118 -13.99 22.02 -1.85
CA PRO A 118 -13.60 22.29 -3.23
C PRO A 118 -13.89 21.09 -4.13
N LEU A 119 -14.38 21.38 -5.34
CA LEU A 119 -14.57 20.39 -6.40
C LEU A 119 -13.20 20.02 -6.98
N PHE A 120 -12.62 18.90 -6.54
CA PHE A 120 -11.46 18.29 -7.20
C PHE A 120 -11.89 17.31 -8.28
#